data_AF-R9A0C6-F1
#
_entry.id   AF-R9A0C6-F1
#
_cell.length_a   1.000
_cell.length_b   1.000
_cell.length_c   1.000
_cell.angle_alpha   90.00
_cell.angle_beta   90.00
_cell.angle_gamma   90.00
#
_symmetry.space_group_name_H-M   'P 1'
#
loop_
_entity.id
_entity.type
_entity.pdbx_description
1 polymer ?
#
loop_
_entity_poly.entity_id
_entity_poly.type
_entity_poly.pdbx_seq_one_letter_code
_entity_poly.pdbx_strand_id
1 'polypeptide(L)'
;MKIPTLLAKFLTILMILSSLSCELLSKDDPDFADDIISGPEKFQYDPNKLPVIGKTTEQGLLEMYPKPWSRLTFRKPIVKEILGRKFEMKKIIGYVNYVTAPLPNGGYLGMDYLYFHIFFDKNGIVQQYIVDHTIKEKANRNTPWVYGKYSNIKNKKHWKEDDYWPESVVDATCYWAQRRDRKKYRHSEQVQCRYWDSVPVY
;
A
#
# COMPACT_ATOMS: atom_id res chain seq x y z
N MET A 1 -6.80 54.63 -15.58
CA MET A 1 -5.73 54.25 -14.62
C MET A 1 -4.99 53.03 -15.16
N LYS A 2 -3.73 53.19 -15.59
CA LYS A 2 -2.87 52.07 -16.02
C LYS A 2 -2.16 51.54 -14.77
N ILE A 3 -2.49 50.32 -14.34
CA ILE A 3 -1.69 49.63 -13.31
C ILE A 3 -0.30 49.42 -13.92
N PRO A 4 0.79 49.86 -13.28
CA PRO A 4 2.12 49.75 -13.87
C PRO A 4 2.46 48.27 -14.00
N THR A 5 2.87 47.87 -15.21
CA THR A 5 3.29 46.52 -15.61
C THR A 5 4.35 45.90 -14.70
N LEU A 6 5.03 46.72 -13.89
CA LEU A 6 5.98 46.30 -12.86
C LEU A 6 5.31 45.61 -11.67
N LEU A 7 4.13 46.08 -11.23
CA LEU A 7 3.40 45.56 -10.07
C LEU A 7 2.86 44.15 -10.37
N ALA A 8 2.35 43.95 -11.59
CA ALA A 8 1.86 42.66 -12.06
C ALA A 8 2.99 41.62 -12.11
N LYS A 9 4.18 41.98 -12.64
CA LYS A 9 5.35 41.09 -12.66
C LYS A 9 5.84 40.73 -11.25
N PHE A 10 5.85 41.69 -10.33
CA PHE A 10 6.22 41.43 -8.93
C PHE A 10 5.26 40.45 -8.25
N LEU A 11 3.94 40.63 -8.46
CA LEU A 11 2.92 39.71 -7.92
C LEU A 11 3.06 38.30 -8.50
N THR A 12 3.37 38.15 -9.79
CA THR A 12 3.58 36.82 -10.39
C THR A 12 4.82 36.13 -9.83
N ILE A 13 5.93 36.86 -9.67
CA ILE A 13 7.17 36.34 -9.05
C ILE A 13 6.91 35.93 -7.61
N LEU A 14 6.18 36.74 -6.83
CA LEU A 14 5.85 36.44 -5.44
C LEU A 14 4.97 35.17 -5.30
N MET A 15 4.03 34.96 -6.23
CA MET A 15 3.22 33.73 -6.27
C MET A 15 4.02 32.48 -6.66
N ILE A 16 5.01 32.60 -7.55
CA ILE A 16 5.90 31.48 -7.91
C ILE A 16 6.85 31.14 -6.75
N LEU A 17 7.37 32.15 -6.03
CA LEU A 17 8.17 31.94 -4.83
C LEU A 17 7.34 31.39 -3.65
N SER A 18 6.06 31.76 -3.54
CA SER A 18 5.18 31.20 -2.50
C SER A 18 4.78 29.75 -2.80
N SER A 19 4.64 29.35 -4.07
CA SER A 19 4.41 27.94 -4.42
C SER A 19 5.67 27.07 -4.20
N LEU A 20 6.87 27.59 -4.51
CA LEU A 20 8.14 26.89 -4.25
C LEU A 20 8.44 26.73 -2.75
N SER A 21 8.06 27.69 -1.91
CA SER A 21 8.25 27.60 -0.45
C SER A 21 7.27 26.62 0.21
N CYS A 22 6.10 26.36 -0.38
CA CYS A 22 5.16 25.38 0.13
C CYS A 22 5.66 23.93 -0.08
N GLU A 23 6.33 23.65 -1.21
CA GLU A 23 7.01 22.36 -1.44
C GLU A 23 8.27 22.20 -0.60
N LEU A 24 9.04 23.28 -0.38
CA LEU A 24 10.24 23.24 0.49
C LEU A 24 9.94 23.01 1.98
N LEU A 25 8.70 23.26 2.42
CA LEU A 25 8.26 23.04 3.81
C LEU A 25 7.65 21.65 4.04
N SER A 26 7.46 20.86 2.97
CA SER A 26 7.01 19.49 3.14
C SER A 26 8.12 18.63 3.75
N LYS A 27 7.93 18.26 5.03
CA LYS A 27 8.69 17.20 5.70
C LYS A 27 8.34 15.80 5.19
N ASP A 28 8.05 15.60 3.91
CA ASP A 28 7.85 14.25 3.36
C ASP A 28 9.22 13.64 3.04
N ASP A 29 9.37 12.33 3.19
CA ASP A 29 10.62 11.63 2.86
C ASP A 29 10.65 11.41 1.33
N PRO A 30 11.55 12.11 0.59
CA PRO A 30 11.51 12.12 -0.88
C PRO A 30 11.77 10.74 -1.48
N ASP A 31 12.48 9.87 -0.76
CA ASP A 31 12.76 8.51 -1.20
C ASP A 31 11.51 7.61 -1.18
N PHE A 32 10.39 8.11 -0.65
CA PHE A 32 9.10 7.43 -0.60
C PHE A 32 7.95 8.31 -1.11
N ALA A 33 8.24 9.32 -1.94
CA ALA A 33 7.24 10.23 -2.51
C ALA A 33 6.17 9.49 -3.35
N ASP A 34 6.57 8.37 -3.94
CA ASP A 34 5.74 7.53 -4.81
C ASP A 34 4.93 6.46 -4.07
N ASP A 35 5.12 6.32 -2.76
CA ASP A 35 4.45 5.33 -1.95
C ASP A 35 3.01 5.75 -1.61
N ILE A 36 2.14 4.76 -1.48
CA ILE A 36 0.71 4.93 -1.20
C ILE A 36 0.40 4.14 0.08
N ILE A 37 -0.07 4.83 1.11
CA ILE A 37 -0.43 4.21 2.40
C ILE A 37 -1.91 3.81 2.43
N SER A 38 -2.77 4.59 1.77
CA SER A 38 -4.20 4.30 1.61
C SER A 38 -4.70 4.94 0.32
N GLY A 39 -5.05 4.09 -0.64
CA GLY A 39 -5.58 4.46 -1.94
C GLY A 39 -7.06 4.09 -2.10
N PRO A 40 -7.58 4.12 -3.32
CA PRO A 40 -8.99 3.80 -3.57
C PRO A 40 -9.29 2.31 -3.41
N GLU A 41 -10.46 2.00 -2.84
CA GLU A 41 -11.00 0.64 -2.70
C GLU A 41 -11.91 0.29 -3.90
N LYS A 42 -11.45 0.57 -5.12
CA LYS A 42 -12.25 0.46 -6.36
C LYS A 42 -11.68 -0.54 -7.37
N PHE A 43 -10.78 -1.41 -6.94
CA PHE A 43 -10.19 -2.42 -7.80
C PHE A 43 -11.20 -3.53 -8.10
N GLN A 44 -11.34 -3.91 -9.37
CA GLN A 44 -12.12 -5.07 -9.77
C GLN A 44 -11.18 -6.22 -10.09
N TYR A 45 -11.16 -7.23 -9.24
CA TYR A 45 -10.32 -8.42 -9.42
C TYR A 45 -10.81 -9.26 -10.60
N ASP A 46 -9.90 -9.59 -11.52
CA ASP A 46 -10.13 -10.48 -12.65
C ASP A 46 -9.13 -11.64 -12.58
N PRO A 47 -9.57 -12.88 -12.30
CA PRO A 47 -8.67 -14.04 -12.21
C PRO A 47 -7.99 -14.39 -13.54
N ASN A 48 -8.46 -13.86 -14.67
CA ASN A 48 -7.86 -14.09 -15.99
C ASN A 48 -6.81 -13.03 -16.36
N LYS A 49 -6.70 -11.95 -15.57
CA LYS A 49 -5.71 -10.89 -15.76
C LYS A 49 -4.83 -10.83 -14.52
N LEU A 50 -3.91 -11.78 -14.37
CA LEU A 50 -2.95 -11.84 -13.27
C LEU A 50 -1.52 -11.55 -13.75
N PRO A 51 -0.65 -10.97 -12.91
CA PRO A 51 0.74 -10.80 -13.26
C PRO A 51 1.42 -12.16 -13.41
N VAL A 52 2.33 -12.24 -14.38
CA VAL A 52 3.14 -13.42 -14.62
C VAL A 52 4.39 -13.32 -13.76
N ILE A 53 4.50 -14.22 -12.79
CA ILE A 53 5.66 -14.32 -11.89
C ILE A 53 6.96 -14.45 -12.70
N GLY A 54 7.97 -13.67 -12.33
CA GLY A 54 9.28 -13.63 -12.98
C GLY A 54 9.30 -12.90 -14.32
N LYS A 55 8.17 -12.34 -14.78
CA LYS A 55 8.09 -11.61 -16.07
C LYS A 55 7.45 -10.23 -15.94
N THR A 56 6.33 -10.12 -15.23
CA THR A 56 5.65 -8.83 -15.08
C THR A 56 6.52 -7.86 -14.30
N THR A 57 6.76 -6.68 -14.88
CA THR A 57 7.45 -5.57 -14.25
C THR A 57 6.46 -4.74 -13.43
N GLU A 58 6.96 -3.89 -12.54
CA GLU A 58 6.13 -2.91 -11.82
C GLU A 58 5.35 -2.01 -12.79
N GLN A 59 6.00 -1.47 -13.81
CA GLN A 59 5.33 -0.67 -14.82
C GLN A 59 4.23 -1.47 -15.53
N GLY A 60 4.53 -2.70 -15.96
CA GLY A 60 3.53 -3.56 -16.59
C GLY A 60 2.35 -3.84 -15.67
N LEU A 61 2.56 -3.99 -14.36
CA LEU A 61 1.48 -4.13 -13.39
C LEU A 61 0.60 -2.87 -13.32
N LEU A 62 1.23 -1.68 -13.28
CA LEU A 62 0.53 -0.39 -13.21
C LEU A 62 -0.23 -0.05 -14.51
N GLU A 63 0.15 -0.65 -15.64
CA GLU A 63 -0.60 -0.57 -16.90
C GLU A 63 -1.79 -1.55 -16.92
N MET A 64 -1.71 -2.67 -16.21
CA MET A 64 -2.77 -3.67 -16.13
C MET A 64 -3.96 -3.25 -15.24
N TYR A 65 -3.70 -2.44 -14.21
CA TYR A 65 -4.65 -2.17 -13.13
C TYR A 65 -4.76 -0.66 -12.83
N PRO A 66 -5.84 -0.21 -12.18
CA PRO A 66 -5.95 1.18 -11.74
C PRO A 66 -4.89 1.55 -10.69
N LYS A 67 -4.96 2.78 -10.17
CA LYS A 67 -4.13 3.21 -9.03
C LYS A 67 -4.29 2.22 -7.86
N PRO A 68 -3.19 1.74 -7.25
CA PRO A 68 -3.26 0.76 -6.17
C PRO A 68 -3.78 1.37 -4.87
N TRP A 69 -4.25 0.49 -3.98
CA TRP A 69 -4.63 0.84 -2.61
C TRP A 69 -3.39 1.08 -1.74
N SER A 70 -2.32 0.32 -1.95
CA SER A 70 -1.04 0.56 -1.28
C SER A 70 0.15 0.31 -2.19
N ARG A 71 1.22 1.04 -1.94
CA ARG A 71 2.53 0.87 -2.57
C ARG A 71 3.58 1.17 -1.52
N LEU A 72 4.33 0.15 -1.13
CA LEU A 72 5.32 0.22 -0.06
C LEU A 72 6.69 -0.15 -0.63
N THR A 73 7.62 0.78 -0.60
CA THR A 73 9.00 0.56 -1.06
C THR A 73 9.93 0.32 0.11
N PHE A 74 10.79 -0.70 0.02
CA PHE A 74 11.81 -1.04 1.01
C PHE A 74 13.18 -0.62 0.47
N ARG A 75 13.83 0.35 1.12
CA ARG A 75 15.22 0.74 0.78
C ARG A 75 16.17 -0.42 1.01
N LYS A 76 15.98 -1.13 2.13
CA LYS A 76 16.70 -2.35 2.49
C LYS A 76 15.80 -3.55 2.17
N PRO A 77 16.15 -4.39 1.17
CA PRO A 77 15.36 -5.56 0.83
C PRO A 77 15.24 -6.53 2.01
N ILE A 78 14.10 -7.22 2.10
CA ILE A 78 13.85 -8.26 3.11
C ILE A 78 13.79 -9.60 2.40
N VAL A 79 14.57 -10.59 2.86
CA VAL A 79 14.43 -11.96 2.36
C VAL A 79 13.10 -12.53 2.85
N LYS A 80 12.23 -12.91 1.92
CA LYS A 80 10.92 -13.49 2.20
C LYS A 80 10.79 -14.86 1.56
N GLU A 81 9.97 -15.70 2.18
CA GLU A 81 9.43 -16.91 1.58
C GLU A 81 7.91 -16.80 1.53
N ILE A 82 7.35 -16.75 0.32
CA ILE A 82 5.90 -16.63 0.12
C ILE A 82 5.45 -17.72 -0.83
N LEU A 83 4.54 -18.58 -0.34
CA LEU A 83 4.03 -19.75 -1.06
C LEU A 83 5.18 -20.62 -1.64
N GLY A 84 6.22 -20.87 -0.83
CA GLY A 84 7.38 -21.70 -1.18
C GLY A 84 8.44 -21.01 -2.06
N ARG A 85 8.22 -19.76 -2.49
CA ARG A 85 9.22 -19.01 -3.26
C ARG A 85 10.02 -18.07 -2.36
N LYS A 86 11.35 -18.23 -2.38
CA LYS A 86 12.30 -17.36 -1.68
C LYS A 86 12.81 -16.24 -2.59
N PHE A 87 12.80 -15.00 -2.13
CA PHE A 87 13.31 -13.84 -2.88
C PHE A 87 13.61 -12.65 -1.95
N GLU A 88 14.40 -11.69 -2.45
CA GLU A 88 14.64 -10.41 -1.78
C GLU A 88 13.52 -9.42 -2.12
N MET A 89 12.53 -9.31 -1.24
CA MET A 89 11.41 -8.39 -1.39
C MET A 89 11.91 -6.94 -1.26
N LYS A 90 11.64 -6.12 -2.27
CA LYS A 90 11.95 -4.68 -2.25
C LYS A 90 10.71 -3.80 -2.33
N LYS A 91 9.59 -4.32 -2.83
CA LYS A 91 8.37 -3.53 -2.96
C LYS A 91 7.14 -4.42 -2.85
N ILE A 92 6.08 -3.84 -2.31
CA ILE A 92 4.75 -4.44 -2.21
C ILE A 92 3.76 -3.47 -2.85
N ILE A 93 2.91 -3.97 -3.74
CA ILE A 93 1.76 -3.24 -4.25
C ILE A 93 0.50 -4.01 -3.84
N GLY A 94 -0.44 -3.30 -3.21
CA GLY A 94 -1.70 -3.86 -2.74
C GLY A 94 -2.89 -3.27 -3.49
N TYR A 95 -3.82 -4.13 -3.87
CA TYR A 95 -5.15 -3.79 -4.34
C TYR A 95 -6.18 -4.40 -3.40
N VAL A 96 -7.28 -3.67 -3.18
CA VAL A 96 -8.37 -4.16 -2.35
C VAL A 96 -9.71 -3.95 -3.03
N ASN A 97 -10.61 -4.89 -2.82
CA ASN A 97 -12.01 -4.80 -3.19
C ASN A 97 -12.85 -5.16 -1.97
N TYR A 98 -13.73 -4.25 -1.55
CA TYR A 98 -14.64 -4.48 -0.44
C TYR A 98 -16.08 -4.29 -0.90
N VAL A 99 -16.88 -5.35 -0.75
CA VAL A 99 -18.33 -5.27 -0.84
C VAL A 99 -18.87 -5.17 0.57
N THR A 100 -19.77 -4.21 0.78
CA THR A 100 -20.47 -4.03 2.05
C THR A 100 -21.98 -4.05 1.84
N ALA A 101 -22.71 -4.44 2.89
CA ALA A 101 -24.16 -4.35 2.95
C ALA A 101 -24.58 -3.28 3.97
N PRO A 102 -25.61 -2.46 3.70
CA PRO A 102 -26.11 -1.50 4.67
C PRO A 102 -26.76 -2.19 5.86
N LEU A 103 -26.66 -1.59 7.04
CA LEU A 103 -27.33 -2.02 8.27
C LEU A 103 -28.51 -1.09 8.58
N PRO A 104 -29.61 -1.60 9.20
CA PRO A 104 -30.80 -0.80 9.51
C PRO A 104 -30.53 0.44 10.39
N ASN A 105 -29.43 0.45 11.14
CA ASN A 105 -29.06 1.52 12.07
C ASN A 105 -28.04 2.53 11.50
N GLY A 106 -27.89 2.61 10.17
CA GLY A 106 -27.04 3.62 9.53
C GLY A 106 -25.55 3.28 9.48
N GLY A 107 -25.20 1.99 9.40
CA GLY A 107 -23.83 1.51 9.22
C GLY A 107 -23.69 0.56 8.03
N TYR A 108 -22.50 0.01 7.86
CA TYR A 108 -22.21 -1.00 6.85
C TYR A 108 -21.59 -2.24 7.49
N LEU A 109 -21.82 -3.39 6.87
CA LEU A 109 -21.20 -4.66 7.22
C LEU A 109 -20.41 -5.17 6.02
N GLY A 110 -19.15 -5.54 6.23
CA GLY A 110 -18.36 -6.24 5.21
C GLY A 110 -18.98 -7.57 4.81
N MET A 111 -19.04 -7.81 3.50
CA MET A 111 -19.66 -8.99 2.91
C MET A 111 -18.68 -9.80 2.06
N ASP A 112 -17.81 -9.14 1.32
CA ASP A 112 -16.84 -9.78 0.44
C ASP A 112 -15.60 -8.89 0.41
N TYR A 113 -14.51 -9.40 0.99
CA TYR A 113 -13.22 -8.72 1.03
C TYR A 113 -12.21 -9.51 0.22
N LEU A 114 -11.56 -8.82 -0.70
CA LEU A 114 -10.46 -9.34 -1.49
C LEU A 114 -9.25 -8.43 -1.34
N TYR A 115 -8.17 -8.99 -0.81
CA TYR A 115 -6.85 -8.38 -0.76
C TYR A 115 -5.95 -9.05 -1.79
N PHE A 116 -5.38 -8.24 -2.67
CA PHE A 116 -4.44 -8.69 -3.69
C PHE A 116 -3.10 -8.00 -3.51
N HIS A 117 -2.14 -8.71 -2.91
CA HIS A 117 -0.81 -8.21 -2.60
C HIS A 117 0.20 -8.81 -3.58
N ILE A 118 0.96 -7.95 -4.26
CA ILE A 118 1.99 -8.32 -5.24
C ILE A 118 3.35 -7.90 -4.71
N PHE A 119 4.31 -8.83 -4.74
CA PHE A 119 5.64 -8.66 -4.19
C PHE A 119 6.69 -8.62 -5.29
N PHE A 120 7.58 -7.64 -5.22
CA PHE A 120 8.60 -7.37 -6.22
C PHE A 120 10.00 -7.52 -5.65
N ASP A 121 10.94 -7.91 -6.51
CA ASP A 121 12.36 -7.87 -6.20
C ASP A 121 13.00 -6.49 -6.43
N LYS A 122 14.32 -6.43 -6.26
CA LYS A 122 15.12 -5.21 -6.48
C LYS A 122 15.14 -4.70 -7.93
N ASN A 123 14.82 -5.56 -8.90
CA ASN A 123 14.75 -5.23 -10.32
C ASN A 123 13.34 -4.79 -10.73
N GLY A 124 12.40 -4.70 -9.78
CA GLY A 124 11.00 -4.35 -10.07
C GLY A 124 10.25 -5.47 -10.79
N ILE A 125 10.68 -6.73 -10.66
CA ILE A 125 10.01 -7.88 -11.24
C ILE A 125 9.13 -8.54 -10.19
N VAL A 126 7.89 -8.88 -10.56
CA VAL A 126 6.96 -9.62 -9.71
C VAL A 126 7.55 -10.98 -9.38
N GLN A 127 7.78 -11.25 -8.10
CA GLN A 127 8.27 -12.54 -7.62
C GLN A 127 7.15 -13.42 -7.08
N GLN A 128 6.13 -12.83 -6.45
CA GLN A 128 5.00 -13.58 -5.92
C GLN A 128 3.78 -12.68 -5.76
N TYR A 129 2.60 -13.28 -5.62
CA TYR A 129 1.41 -12.58 -5.14
C TYR A 129 0.53 -13.44 -4.24
N ILE A 130 -0.23 -12.78 -3.37
CA ILE A 130 -1.26 -13.38 -2.52
C ILE A 130 -2.61 -12.76 -2.89
N VAL A 131 -3.61 -13.61 -3.07
CA VAL A 131 -5.03 -13.25 -3.15
C VAL A 131 -5.68 -13.85 -1.92
N ASP A 132 -6.02 -12.99 -0.96
CA ASP A 132 -6.80 -13.35 0.22
C ASP A 132 -8.23 -12.87 -0.01
N HIS A 133 -9.12 -13.83 -0.29
CA HIS A 133 -10.52 -13.55 -0.56
C HIS A 133 -11.36 -14.23 0.51
N THR A 134 -12.11 -13.43 1.27
CA THR A 134 -12.99 -13.89 2.33
C THR A 134 -14.37 -13.30 2.16
N ILE A 135 -15.40 -14.12 2.36
CA ILE A 135 -16.81 -13.70 2.22
C ILE A 135 -17.62 -14.05 3.46
N LYS A 136 -18.70 -13.32 3.69
CA LYS A 136 -19.80 -13.70 4.56
C LYS A 136 -20.98 -14.14 3.72
N GLU A 137 -21.47 -15.35 3.96
CA GLU A 137 -22.64 -15.89 3.24
C GLU A 137 -23.94 -15.15 3.58
N LYS A 138 -23.98 -14.48 4.74
CA LYS A 138 -25.15 -13.75 5.24
C LYS A 138 -24.72 -12.43 5.87
N ALA A 139 -25.50 -11.38 5.61
CA ALA A 139 -25.29 -10.04 6.15
C ALA A 139 -25.64 -9.96 7.65
N ASN A 140 -24.87 -10.66 8.47
CA ASN A 140 -24.98 -10.70 9.92
C ASN A 140 -23.58 -10.62 10.54
N ARG A 141 -23.45 -9.86 11.63
CA ARG A 141 -22.19 -9.68 12.37
C ARG A 141 -21.63 -11.02 12.86
N ASN A 142 -22.50 -11.95 13.23
CA ASN A 142 -22.13 -13.26 13.76
C ASN A 142 -21.86 -14.31 12.68
N THR A 143 -22.10 -14.01 11.39
CA THR A 143 -21.72 -14.91 10.31
C THR A 143 -20.18 -14.98 10.26
N PRO A 144 -19.60 -16.18 10.34
CA PRO A 144 -18.16 -16.34 10.18
C PRO A 144 -17.73 -15.96 8.77
N TRP A 145 -16.50 -15.47 8.65
CA TRP A 145 -15.86 -15.32 7.35
C TRP A 145 -15.42 -16.69 6.85
N VAL A 146 -15.69 -16.97 5.58
CA VAL A 146 -15.24 -18.18 4.89
C VAL A 146 -14.37 -17.80 3.70
N TYR A 147 -13.50 -18.72 3.26
CA TYR A 147 -12.69 -18.48 2.07
C TYR A 147 -13.57 -18.34 0.82
N GLY A 148 -13.39 -17.23 0.11
CA GLY A 148 -13.99 -16.99 -1.19
C GLY A 148 -13.25 -17.75 -2.29
N LYS A 149 -13.90 -17.90 -3.45
CA LYS A 149 -13.45 -18.74 -4.56
C LYS A 149 -12.11 -18.33 -5.20
N TYR A 150 -11.66 -17.09 -4.98
CA TYR A 150 -10.42 -16.56 -5.56
C TYR A 150 -9.23 -16.67 -4.62
N SER A 151 -9.43 -17.12 -3.37
CA SER A 151 -8.34 -17.19 -2.41
C SER A 151 -7.29 -18.20 -2.88
N ASN A 152 -6.06 -17.74 -3.11
CA ASN A 152 -4.93 -18.62 -3.40
C ASN A 152 -4.18 -19.04 -2.12
N ILE A 153 -4.63 -18.56 -0.96
CA ILE A 153 -4.20 -18.98 0.35
C ILE A 153 -5.30 -19.82 1.01
N LYS A 154 -4.95 -21.03 1.42
CA LYS A 154 -5.91 -22.00 1.99
C LYS A 154 -5.70 -22.26 3.47
N ASN A 155 -4.59 -21.81 4.04
CA ASN A 155 -4.27 -22.01 5.44
C ASN A 155 -3.35 -20.90 5.96
N LYS A 156 -3.85 -20.12 6.93
CA LYS A 156 -3.10 -19.10 7.65
C LYS A 156 -2.69 -19.52 9.08
N LYS A 157 -2.80 -20.80 9.44
CA LYS A 157 -2.61 -21.30 10.82
C LYS A 157 -1.26 -20.94 11.45
N HIS A 158 -0.22 -20.73 10.64
CA HIS A 158 1.11 -20.34 11.11
C HIS A 158 1.37 -18.83 11.00
N TRP A 159 0.39 -18.04 10.56
CA TRP A 159 0.48 -16.60 10.47
C TRP A 159 -0.11 -15.99 11.73
N LYS A 160 0.31 -14.77 12.07
CA LYS A 160 -0.33 -14.03 13.17
C LYS A 160 -1.73 -13.61 12.73
N GLU A 161 -2.62 -13.37 13.70
CA GLU A 161 -4.06 -13.12 13.48
C GLU A 161 -4.33 -11.96 12.50
N ASP A 162 -3.45 -10.95 12.49
CA ASP A 162 -3.56 -9.74 11.65
C ASP A 162 -2.71 -9.78 10.37
N ASP A 163 -2.10 -10.92 10.05
CA ASP A 163 -1.20 -11.00 8.90
C ASP A 163 -1.95 -11.20 7.56
N TYR A 164 -1.72 -10.26 6.63
CA TYR A 164 -2.17 -10.37 5.24
C TYR A 164 -1.26 -11.27 4.39
N TRP A 165 -0.01 -11.40 4.80
CA TRP A 165 1.00 -12.33 4.28
C TRP A 165 1.95 -12.69 5.43
N PRO A 166 2.82 -13.72 5.30
CA PRO A 166 3.70 -14.13 6.39
C PRO A 166 4.52 -12.95 6.93
N GLU A 167 4.30 -12.59 8.19
CA GLU A 167 4.97 -11.50 8.91
C GLU A 167 4.69 -10.08 8.38
N SER A 168 3.55 -9.85 7.72
CA SER A 168 3.16 -8.53 7.20
C SER A 168 3.20 -7.40 8.23
N VAL A 169 2.85 -7.66 9.49
CA VAL A 169 2.97 -6.67 10.58
C VAL A 169 4.43 -6.29 10.85
N VAL A 170 5.34 -7.26 10.78
CA VAL A 170 6.78 -7.03 10.94
C VAL A 170 7.31 -6.23 9.74
N ASP A 171 6.90 -6.61 8.53
CA ASP A 171 7.30 -5.93 7.31
C ASP A 171 6.80 -4.46 7.33
N ALA A 172 5.57 -4.21 7.79
CA ALA A 172 5.03 -2.85 7.98
C ALA A 172 5.83 -2.04 9.03
N THR A 173 6.23 -2.67 10.13
CA THR A 173 7.09 -2.04 11.15
C THR A 173 8.45 -1.65 10.55
N CYS A 174 9.05 -2.56 9.76
CA CYS A 174 10.32 -2.33 9.09
C CYS A 174 10.22 -1.28 7.98
N TYR A 175 9.09 -1.22 7.28
CA TYR A 175 8.77 -0.18 6.33
C TYR A 175 8.75 1.21 6.98
N TRP A 176 8.12 1.35 8.14
CA TRP A 176 8.12 2.62 8.85
C TRP A 176 9.49 2.98 9.43
N ALA A 177 10.26 1.99 9.90
CA ALA A 177 11.58 2.22 10.50
C ALA A 177 12.59 2.90 9.56
N GLN A 178 12.42 2.78 8.24
CA GLN A 178 13.29 3.41 7.23
C GLN A 178 12.81 4.79 6.75
N ARG A 179 11.62 5.24 7.18
CA ARG A 179 11.03 6.52 6.80
C ARG A 179 11.36 7.59 7.85
N ARG A 180 11.87 8.73 7.40
CA ARG A 180 12.19 9.87 8.27
C ARG A 180 10.98 10.73 8.61
N ASP A 181 9.99 10.73 7.72
CA ASP A 181 8.71 11.44 7.88
C ASP A 181 7.66 10.68 8.69
N ARG A 182 8.01 9.50 9.22
CA ARG A 182 7.05 8.56 9.80
C ARG A 182 6.18 9.18 10.90
N LYS A 183 6.66 10.16 11.66
CA LYS A 183 5.89 10.87 12.72
C LYS A 183 4.56 11.48 12.23
N LYS A 184 4.41 11.72 10.93
CA LYS A 184 3.15 12.20 10.35
C LYS A 184 2.04 11.15 10.33
N TYR A 185 2.42 9.88 10.45
CA TYR A 185 1.50 8.75 10.34
C TYR A 185 1.17 8.22 11.73
N ARG A 186 -0.08 7.79 11.91
CA ARG A 186 -0.54 7.27 13.19
C ARG A 186 0.18 5.95 13.51
N HIS A 187 0.61 5.79 14.77
CA HIS A 187 1.23 4.55 15.29
C HIS A 187 2.57 4.14 14.66
N SER A 188 3.29 5.06 14.02
CA SER A 188 4.58 4.78 13.36
C SER A 188 5.80 5.35 14.10
N GLU A 189 5.61 5.98 15.27
CA GLU A 189 6.70 6.66 15.99
C GLU A 189 7.64 5.69 16.71
N GLN A 190 7.06 4.71 17.41
CA GLN A 190 7.77 3.70 18.19
C GLN A 190 7.90 2.41 17.39
N VAL A 191 8.76 2.44 16.37
CA VAL A 191 8.98 1.29 15.48
C VAL A 191 10.34 0.64 15.77
N GLN A 192 10.31 -0.68 15.97
CA GLN A 192 11.51 -1.50 16.13
C GLN A 192 11.50 -2.57 15.05
N CYS A 193 12.25 -2.32 13.97
CA CYS A 193 12.45 -3.33 12.95
C CYS A 193 13.45 -4.38 13.45
N ARG A 194 13.13 -5.67 13.32
CA ARG A 194 14.02 -6.75 13.77
C ARG A 194 15.29 -6.92 12.92
N TYR A 195 15.30 -6.35 11.70
CA TYR A 195 16.38 -6.56 10.74
C TYR A 195 17.42 -5.43 10.76
N TRP A 196 17.04 -4.22 11.17
CA TRP A 196 17.93 -3.05 11.18
C TRP A 196 17.40 -1.92 12.07
N ASP A 197 18.29 -1.02 12.46
CA ASP A 197 17.94 0.16 13.25
C ASP A 197 17.08 1.16 12.46
N SER A 198 16.15 1.81 13.17
CA SER A 198 15.32 2.86 12.59
C SER A 198 16.13 4.10 12.25
N VAL A 199 15.80 4.76 11.14
CA VAL A 199 16.39 6.05 10.78
C VAL A 199 15.92 7.15 11.74
N PRO A 200 16.72 8.21 11.95
CA PRO A 200 16.27 9.40 12.66
C PRO A 200 15.06 10.05 11.96
N VAL A 201 14.16 10.63 12.75
CA VAL A 201 12.96 11.34 12.29
C VAL A 201 13.17 12.84 12.31
N TYR A 202 12.47 13.58 11.45
CA TYR A 202 12.46 15.05 11.44
C TYR A 202 11.06 15.66 11.55
#